data_AF-A0A7Y0SIX4-F1
#
_entry.id   AF-A0A7Y0SIX4-F1
#
_cell.length_a   1.000
_cell.length_b   1.000
_cell.length_c   1.000
_cell.angle_alpha   90.00
_cell.angle_beta   90.00
_cell.angle_gamma   90.00
#
_symmetry.space_group_name_H-M   'P 1'
#
loop_
_entity.id
_entity.type
_entity.pdbx_description
1 polymer ?
#
loop_
_entity_poly.entity_id
_entity_poly.type
_entity_poly.pdbx_seq_one_letter_code
_entity_poly.pdbx_strand_id
1 'polypeptide(L)' 'QVTPELKESILHAVSANKPNVLYKLNRLSSAFGKFIYHSGWSPDWIVRLYRTEYTQYNDSLVHEKVDEKNYQTEKLDGR' A
#
# COMPACT_ATOMS: atom_id res chain seq x y z
N GLN A 1 6.63 -11.71 -2.52
CA GLN A 1 5.61 -12.72 -2.88
C GLN A 1 4.35 -12.33 -2.15
N VAL A 2 3.19 -12.32 -2.80
CA VAL A 2 1.92 -12.00 -2.16
C VAL A 2 1.49 -13.21 -1.33
N THR A 3 1.28 -13.03 -0.02
CA THR A 3 0.74 -14.10 0.82
C THR A 3 -0.73 -14.38 0.48
N PRO A 4 -1.25 -15.59 0.75
CA PRO A 4 -2.68 -15.87 0.61
C PRO A 4 -3.56 -14.89 1.38
N GLU A 5 -3.15 -14.50 2.59
CA GLU A 5 -3.83 -13.51 3.42
C GLU A 5 -3.92 -12.14 2.71
N LEU A 6 -2.81 -11.66 2.14
CA LEU A 6 -2.81 -10.39 1.40
C LEU A 6 -3.67 -10.46 0.15
N LYS A 7 -3.65 -11.59 -0.56
CA LYS A 7 -4.53 -11.81 -1.70
C LYS A 7 -6.00 -11.67 -1.31
N GLU A 8 -6.43 -12.36 -0.26
CA GLU A 8 -7.83 -12.30 0.20
C GLU A 8 -8.21 -10.90 0.68
N SER A 9 -7.32 -10.21 1.41
CA SER A 9 -7.55 -8.83 1.85
C SER A 9 -7.71 -7.85 0.67
N ILE A 10 -6.89 -8.00 -0.38
CA ILE A 10 -7.03 -7.23 -1.63
C ILE A 10 -8.37 -7.53 -2.31
N LEU A 11 -8.73 -8.80 -2.48
CA LEU A 11 -9.98 -9.18 -3.14
C LEU A 11 -11.20 -8.63 -2.40
N HIS A 12 -11.19 -8.71 -1.07
CA HIS A 12 -12.24 -8.14 -0.23
C HIS A 12 -12.32 -6.61 -0.38
N ALA A 13 -11.18 -5.90 -0.34
CA ALA A 13 -11.14 -4.46 -0.52
C ALA A 13 -11.70 -4.02 -1.89
N VAL A 14 -11.32 -4.73 -2.95
CA VAL A 14 -11.83 -4.49 -4.31
C VAL A 14 -13.32 -4.77 -4.40
N SER A 15 -13.80 -5.88 -3.81
CA SER A 15 -15.22 -6.24 -3.81
C SER A 15 -16.08 -5.25 -3.02
N ALA A 16 -15.63 -4.83 -1.83
CA ALA A 16 -16.31 -3.83 -1.01
C ALA A 16 -16.37 -2.46 -1.68
N ASN A 17 -15.36 -2.14 -2.51
CA ASN A 17 -15.34 -0.99 -3.40
C ASN A 17 -15.65 0.35 -2.71
N LYS A 18 -15.19 0.52 -1.46
CA LYS A 18 -15.53 1.68 -0.63
C LYS A 18 -15.09 2.99 -1.31
N PRO A 19 -15.93 4.03 -1.35
CA PRO A 19 -15.51 5.35 -1.82
C PRO A 19 -14.59 6.02 -0.79
N ASN A 20 -13.68 6.88 -1.27
CA ASN A 20 -12.78 7.69 -0.43
C ASN A 20 -11.87 6.90 0.52
N VAL A 21 -11.51 5.66 0.16
CA VAL A 21 -10.58 4.82 0.93
C VAL A 21 -9.35 4.48 0.09
N LEU A 22 -8.17 4.64 0.68
CA LEU A 22 -6.88 4.20 0.16
C LEU A 22 -6.37 3.03 1.00
N TYR A 23 -5.77 2.05 0.33
CA TYR A 23 -5.31 0.83 0.98
C TYR A 23 -3.77 0.76 0.99
N LYS A 24 -3.23 0.54 2.20
CA LYS A 24 -1.81 0.41 2.49
C LYS A 24 -1.41 -1.05 2.57
N LEU A 25 -0.29 -1.37 1.92
CA LEU A 25 0.32 -2.69 1.94
C LEU A 25 1.64 -2.61 2.71
N ASN A 26 1.96 -3.65 3.48
CA ASN A 26 3.26 -3.77 4.13
C ASN A 26 4.27 -4.34 3.13
N ARG A 27 5.09 -3.49 2.50
CA ARG A 27 6.06 -3.95 1.50
C ARG A 27 7.16 -4.79 2.15
N LEU A 28 7.47 -5.95 1.55
CA LEU A 28 8.71 -6.67 1.84
C LEU A 28 9.83 -6.18 0.91
N SER A 29 10.71 -5.36 1.45
CA SER A 29 11.87 -4.84 0.72
C SER A 29 12.97 -5.88 0.62
N SER A 30 13.66 -5.92 -0.53
CA SER A 30 14.85 -6.74 -0.78
C SER A 30 16.01 -5.84 -1.14
N ALA A 31 17.15 -6.02 -0.46
CA ALA A 31 18.39 -5.32 -0.74
C ALA A 31 19.59 -6.20 -0.38
N PHE A 32 20.70 -6.02 -1.10
CA PHE A 32 21.93 -6.80 -0.91
C PHE A 32 21.70 -8.32 -0.94
N GLY A 33 20.78 -8.78 -1.79
CA GLY A 33 20.42 -10.19 -1.92
C GLY A 33 19.63 -10.77 -0.74
N LYS A 34 19.11 -9.93 0.17
CA LYS A 34 18.37 -10.36 1.36
C LYS A 34 17.05 -9.60 1.50
N PHE A 35 16.03 -10.29 1.98
CA PHE A 35 14.80 -9.65 2.42
C PHE A 35 14.99 -8.99 3.78
N ILE A 36 14.48 -7.77 3.92
CA ILE A 36 14.62 -6.97 5.13
C ILE A 36 13.37 -7.10 5.98
N TYR A 37 13.44 -7.92 7.02
CA TYR A 37 12.32 -8.18 7.93
C TYR A 37 12.28 -7.24 9.14
N HIS A 38 13.45 -6.76 9.58
CA HIS A 38 13.61 -5.93 10.78
C HIS A 38 14.62 -4.82 10.47
N SER A 39 14.26 -3.56 10.74
CA SER A 39 15.08 -2.32 10.70
C SER A 39 14.16 -1.15 10.38
N GLY A 40 14.70 0.05 10.11
CA GLY A 40 13.92 1.18 9.60
C GLY A 40 13.23 0.94 8.25
N TRP A 41 13.46 -0.20 7.59
CA TRP A 41 12.84 -0.56 6.31
C TRP A 41 11.69 -1.57 6.44
N SER A 42 11.36 -2.02 7.67
CA SER A 42 10.25 -2.95 7.89
C SER A 42 9.70 -2.80 9.32
N PRO A 43 8.37 -2.65 9.51
CA PRO A 43 7.33 -2.68 8.47
C PRO A 43 7.31 -1.40 7.61
N ASP A 44 6.96 -1.56 6.33
CA ASP A 44 6.97 -0.49 5.33
C ASP A 44 5.58 -0.34 4.70
N TRP A 45 4.74 0.49 5.32
CA TRP A 45 3.36 0.68 4.93
C TRP A 45 3.23 1.73 3.81
N ILE A 46 2.87 1.29 2.62
CA ILE A 46 2.75 2.15 1.43
C ILE A 46 1.37 2.04 0.78
N VAL A 47 0.82 3.15 0.31
CA VAL A 47 -0.44 3.15 -0.46
C VAL A 47 -0.19 2.52 -1.84
N ARG A 48 -0.92 1.45 -2.16
CA ARG A 48 -0.81 0.75 -3.46
C ARG A 48 -2.12 0.37 -4.11
N LEU A 49 -3.24 0.45 -3.39
CA LEU A 49 -4.56 0.17 -3.93
C LEU A 49 -5.50 1.33 -3.60
N TYR A 50 -6.06 1.95 -4.63
CA TYR A 50 -6.88 3.16 -4.56
C TYR A 50 -7.57 3.39 -5.91
N ARG A 51 -8.59 4.26 -5.96
CA ARG A 51 -9.25 4.62 -7.22
C ARG A 51 -8.53 5.78 -7.91
N THR A 52 -8.17 5.57 -9.16
CA THR A 52 -7.44 6.55 -9.97
C THR A 52 -8.28 7.75 -10.40
N GLU A 53 -9.62 7.64 -10.35
CA GLU A 53 -10.53 8.74 -10.70
C GLU A 53 -10.34 9.99 -9.84
N TYR A 54 -9.93 9.82 -8.58
CA TYR A 54 -9.79 10.93 -7.63
C TYR A 54 -8.43 10.97 -6.92
N THR A 55 -7.57 9.96 -7.08
CA THR A 55 -6.23 9.94 -6.48
C THR A 55 -5.12 9.76 -7.50
N GLN A 56 -4.06 10.53 -7.31
CA GLN A 56 -2.87 10.55 -8.15
C GLN A 56 -1.62 10.75 -7.28
N TYR A 57 -0.45 10.51 -7.89
CA TYR A 57 0.81 10.91 -7.30
C TYR A 57 0.89 12.43 -7.21
N ASN A 58 1.56 12.93 -6.19
CA ASN A 58 1.84 14.34 -6.02
C ASN A 58 3.02 14.79 -6.91
N ASP A 59 3.16 16.10 -7.12
CA ASP A 59 4.20 16.69 -7.98
C ASP A 59 5.56 16.86 -7.27
N SER A 60 5.91 15.94 -6.36
CA SER A 60 7.20 15.99 -5.67
C SER A 60 8.34 15.69 -6.64
N LEU A 61 9.32 16.58 -6.75
CA LEU A 61 10.50 16.41 -7.63
C LEU A 61 11.24 15.06 -7.47
N VAL A 62 11.25 14.54 -6.25
CA VAL A 62 11.75 13.21 -5.90
C VAL A 62 10.84 12.60 -4.85
N HIS A 63 10.74 11.27 -4.85
CA HIS A 63 9.90 10.51 -3.90
C HIS A 63 8.41 10.88 -3.99
N GLU A 64 7.89 10.96 -5.21
CA GLU A 64 6.45 11.07 -5.45
C GLU A 64 5.68 10.00 -4.68
N LYS A 65 4.55 10.41 -4.12
CA LYS A 65 3.64 9.56 -3.37
C LYS A 65 2.20 9.93 -3.68
N VAL A 66 1.30 8.98 -3.48
CA VAL A 66 -0.14 9.21 -3.56
C VAL A 66 -0.54 10.22 -2.50
N ASP A 67 -1.34 11.23 -2.87
CA ASP A 67 -1.86 12.18 -1.88
C ASP A 67 -2.95 11.51 -1.03
N GLU A 68 -2.74 11.52 0.29
CA GLU A 68 -3.61 10.86 1.28
C GLU A 68 -4.48 11.87 2.05
N LYS A 69 -4.24 13.18 1.94
CA LYS A 69 -4.77 14.20 2.89
C LYS A 69 -6.29 14.21 3.04
N ASN A 70 -7.01 13.84 1.99
CA ASN A 70 -8.47 13.92 1.93
C ASN A 70 -9.16 12.55 1.96
N TYR A 71 -8.42 11.47 2.25
CA TYR A 71 -8.91 10.12 2.14
C TYR A 71 -8.73 9.34 3.44
N GLN A 72 -9.62 8.39 3.68
CA GLN A 72 -9.42 7.41 4.73
C GLN A 72 -8.36 6.41 4.28
N THR A 73 -7.52 5.95 5.20
CA THR A 73 -6.50 4.94 4.88
C THR A 73 -6.73 3.68 5.70
N GLU A 74 -6.86 2.54 5.02
CA GLU A 74 -6.97 1.22 5.64
C GLU A 74 -5.70 0.40 5.33
N LYS A 75 -5.25 -0.44 6.27
CA LYS A 75 -4.15 -1.38 6.03
C LYS A 75 -4.74 -2.72 5.59
N LEU A 76 -4.17 -3.31 4.55
CA LEU A 76 -4.49 -4.68 4.17
C LEU A 76 -3.67 -5.65 5.00
N ASP A 77 -4.29 -6.78 5.34
CA ASP A 77 -3.66 -7.85 6.10
C ASP A 77 -2.68 -8.63 5.22
N GLY A 78 -1.70 -9.31 5.82
CA GLY A 78 -0.66 -10.04 5.09
C GLY A 78 0.48 -9.17 4.54
N ARG A 79 1.30 -9.77 3.66
CA ARG A 79 2.54 -9.18 3.13
C ARG A 79 2.85 -9.63 1.70
#